data_AF-A0A2H0NJE3-F1
#
_entry.id   AF-A0A2H0NJE3-F1
#
_cell.length_a   1.000
_cell.length_b   1.000
_cell.length_c   1.000
_cell.angle_alpha   90.00
_cell.angle_beta   90.00
_cell.angle_gamma   90.00
#
_symmetry.space_group_name_H-M   'P 1'
#
loop_
_entity.id
_entity.type
_entity.pdbx_description
1 polymer ?
#
loop_
_entity_poly.entity_id
_entity_poly.type
_entity_poly.pdbx_seq_one_letter_code
_entity_poly.pdbx_strand_id
1 'polypeptide(L)' 'MHKLFSLLFALTITTGLTADDTQWVHEYIATVPDFPKPGIQFKCYPDLLKNPEAFHKVIQTFAARY' A
#
# COMPACT_ATOMS: atom_id res chain seq x y z
N MET A 1 40.46 0.78 -21.80
CA MET A 1 40.32 1.61 -20.59
C MET A 1 39.16 2.57 -20.78
N HIS A 2 38.27 2.67 -19.77
CA HIS A 2 37.18 3.64 -19.60
C HIS A 2 36.05 3.63 -20.65
N LYS A 3 35.11 2.69 -20.51
CA LYS A 3 33.81 2.93 -19.84
C LYS A 3 32.98 4.03 -20.55
N LEU A 4 32.50 3.73 -21.75
CA LEU A 4 31.37 4.42 -22.38
C LEU A 4 30.04 3.82 -21.86
N PHE A 5 29.93 3.66 -20.54
CA PHE A 5 28.80 3.04 -19.85
C PHE A 5 28.13 4.10 -19.00
N SER A 6 27.27 4.94 -19.59
CA SER A 6 26.30 5.72 -18.82
C SER A 6 25.27 6.39 -19.74
N LEU A 7 24.65 5.62 -20.63
CA LEU A 7 23.43 6.04 -21.32
C LEU A 7 22.38 4.92 -21.22
N LEU A 8 22.14 4.45 -20.00
CA LEU A 8 21.09 3.48 -19.68
C LEU A 8 20.53 3.77 -18.28
N PHE A 9 20.03 4.99 -18.06
CA PHE A 9 19.38 5.36 -16.81
C PHE A 9 17.96 5.87 -17.09
N ALA A 10 17.12 5.03 -17.69
CA ALA A 10 15.69 5.28 -17.80
C ALA A 10 14.94 4.00 -18.21
N LEU A 11 14.99 2.95 -17.39
CA LEU A 11 13.93 1.93 -17.43
C LEU A 11 13.92 1.10 -16.14
N THR A 12 13.71 1.74 -15.00
CA THR A 12 13.29 1.01 -13.80
C THR A 12 11.77 0.95 -13.82
N ILE A 13 11.20 0.13 -14.72
CA ILE A 13 9.85 -0.39 -14.50
C ILE A 13 10.00 -1.52 -13.47
N THR A 14 10.12 -1.16 -12.20
CA THR A 14 9.91 -2.11 -11.11
C THR A 14 8.43 -2.11 -10.80
N THR A 15 7.69 -2.96 -11.52
CA THR A 15 6.35 -3.39 -11.14
C THR A 15 6.45 -4.18 -9.85
N GLY A 16 6.18 -3.54 -8.72
CA GLY A 16 6.04 -4.22 -7.44
C GLY A 16 6.16 -3.24 -6.28
N LEU A 17 5.03 -2.92 -5.67
CA LEU A 17 5.03 -2.34 -4.33
C LEU A 17 5.78 -3.31 -3.42
N THR A 18 6.82 -2.83 -2.76
CA THR A 18 7.52 -3.58 -1.74
C THR A 18 6.68 -3.58 -0.45
N ALA A 19 6.91 -4.54 0.45
CA ALA A 19 6.14 -4.61 1.70
C ALA A 19 6.20 -3.30 2.51
N ASP A 20 7.33 -2.59 2.42
CA ASP A 20 7.58 -1.31 3.07
C ASP A 20 6.65 -0.20 2.55
N ASP A 21 6.32 -0.20 1.25
CA ASP A 21 5.48 0.82 0.59
C ASP A 21 4.02 0.80 1.08
N THR A 22 3.60 -0.26 1.76
CA THR A 22 2.24 -0.43 2.28
C THR A 22 2.12 -0.22 3.78
N GLN A 23 3.22 -0.03 4.50
CA GLN A 23 3.21 0.06 5.97
C GLN A 23 2.34 1.20 6.49
N TRP A 24 2.29 2.33 5.76
CA TRP A 24 1.46 3.48 6.11
C TRP A 24 -0.03 3.15 6.25
N VAL A 25 -0.57 2.14 5.55
CA VAL A 25 -2.02 1.86 5.59
C VAL A 25 -2.45 1.31 6.96
N HIS A 26 -1.53 0.69 7.70
CA HIS A 26 -1.82 0.05 8.99
C HIS A 26 -2.28 1.06 10.05
N GLU A 27 -1.89 2.33 9.96
CA GLU A 27 -2.33 3.37 10.90
C GLU A 27 -3.84 3.65 10.81
N TYR A 28 -4.49 3.28 9.70
CA TYR A 28 -5.93 3.46 9.48
C TYR A 28 -6.76 2.20 9.75
N ILE A 29 -6.13 1.09 10.17
CA ILE A 29 -6.80 -0.20 10.39
C ILE A 29 -6.88 -0.51 11.89
N ALA A 30 -8.08 -0.41 12.43
CA ALA A 30 -8.38 -0.83 13.80
C ALA A 30 -8.71 -2.33 13.86
N THR A 31 -8.45 -2.95 15.02
CA THR A 31 -8.88 -4.33 15.31
C THR A 31 -9.95 -4.33 16.38
N VAL A 32 -11.12 -4.85 16.06
CA VAL A 32 -12.24 -5.04 16.99
C VAL A 32 -12.31 -6.52 17.37
N PRO A 33 -12.06 -6.89 18.64
CA PRO A 33 -12.14 -8.27 19.08
C PRO A 33 -13.58 -8.76 19.16
N ASP A 34 -13.77 -10.05 18.96
CA ASP A 34 -15.02 -10.80 19.16
C ASP A 34 -16.24 -10.25 18.39
N PHE A 35 -16.01 -9.67 17.21
CA PHE A 35 -17.06 -9.11 16.36
C PHE A 35 -17.15 -9.80 14.97
N PRO A 36 -18.35 -10.09 14.44
CA PRO A 36 -19.67 -9.97 15.06
C PRO A 36 -20.00 -11.12 16.03
N LYS A 37 -19.09 -12.09 16.19
CA LYS A 37 -19.21 -13.20 17.13
C LYS A 37 -17.85 -13.51 17.80
N PRO A 38 -17.84 -14.20 18.95
CA PRO A 38 -16.61 -14.56 19.64
C PRO A 38 -15.60 -15.33 18.78
N GLY A 39 -14.32 -15.07 19.01
CA GLY A 39 -13.19 -15.68 18.30
C GLY A 39 -12.76 -14.96 17.02
N ILE A 40 -13.37 -13.82 16.66
CA ILE A 40 -13.04 -13.05 15.45
C ILE A 40 -12.30 -11.76 15.80
N GLN A 41 -11.12 -11.56 15.19
CA GLN A 41 -10.39 -10.29 15.23
C GLN A 41 -10.78 -9.45 14.00
N PHE A 42 -11.88 -8.71 14.09
CA PHE A 42 -12.43 -7.97 12.96
C PHE A 42 -11.55 -6.75 12.62
N LYS A 43 -11.23 -6.55 11.34
CA LYS A 43 -10.45 -5.40 10.86
C LYS A 43 -11.40 -4.30 10.39
N CYS A 44 -11.43 -3.20 11.14
CA CYS A 44 -12.18 -2.00 10.82
C CYS A 44 -11.27 -0.99 10.12
N TYR A 45 -11.76 -0.35 9.06
CA TYR A 45 -11.03 0.69 8.33
C TYR A 45 -11.85 1.98 8.10
N PRO A 46 -12.72 2.42 9.04
CA PRO A 46 -13.54 3.61 8.82
C PRO A 46 -12.69 4.88 8.67
N ASP A 47 -11.55 4.96 9.34
CA ASP A 47 -10.67 6.12 9.28
C ASP A 47 -9.94 6.21 7.93
N LEU A 48 -9.66 5.06 7.31
CA LEU A 48 -9.17 4.99 5.93
C LEU A 48 -10.19 5.60 4.96
N LEU A 49 -11.47 5.24 5.09
CA LEU A 49 -12.52 5.71 4.18
C LEU A 49 -12.86 7.19 4.37
N LYS A 50 -12.74 7.70 5.60
CA LYS A 50 -12.99 9.11 5.93
C LYS A 50 -11.86 10.02 5.47
N ASN A 51 -10.64 9.51 5.34
CA ASN A 51 -9.50 10.27 4.87
C ASN A 51 -9.40 10.21 3.33
N PRO A 52 -9.72 11.30 2.61
CA PRO A 52 -9.77 11.27 1.14
C PRO A 52 -8.40 11.03 0.50
N GLU A 53 -7.31 11.51 1.10
CA GLU A 53 -5.95 11.32 0.59
C GLU A 53 -5.51 9.86 0.74
N ALA A 54 -5.70 9.30 1.93
CA ALA A 54 -5.37 7.91 2.22
C ALA A 54 -6.19 6.96 1.34
N PHE A 55 -7.50 7.20 1.21
CA PHE A 55 -8.37 6.40 0.36
C PHE A 55 -7.97 6.49 -1.12
N HIS A 56 -7.67 7.69 -1.63
CA HIS A 56 -7.19 7.88 -2.99
C HIS A 56 -5.90 7.09 -3.25
N LYS A 57 -4.94 7.14 -2.31
CA LYS A 57 -3.67 6.41 -2.42
C LYS A 57 -3.89 4.90 -2.52
N VAL A 58 -4.81 4.33 -1.74
CA VAL A 58 -5.18 2.90 -1.85
C VAL A 58 -5.74 2.57 -3.24
N ILE A 59 -6.64 3.39 -3.77
CA ILE A 59 -7.23 3.14 -5.10
C ILE A 59 -6.16 3.22 -6.19
N GLN A 60 -5.27 4.21 -6.15
CA GLN A 60 -4.15 4.31 -7.08
C GLN A 60 -3.22 3.09 -7.00
N THR A 61 -2.95 2.61 -5.79
CA THR A 61 -2.15 1.41 -5.53
C THR A 61 -2.76 0.17 -6.21
N PHE A 62 -4.08 -0.01 -6.10
CA PHE A 62 -4.77 -1.11 -6.79
C PHE A 62 -4.80 -0.94 -8.31
N ALA A 63 -5.15 0.25 -8.80
CA ALA A 63 -5.24 0.54 -10.24
C ALA A 63 -3.89 0.45 -10.96
N ALA A 64 -2.78 0.72 -10.27
CA ALA A 64 -1.45 0.54 -10.82
C ALA A 64 -1.05 -0.95 -10.95
N ARG A 65 -1.67 -1.84 -10.16
CA ARG A 65 -1.29 -3.24 -10.05
C ARG A 65 -2.14 -4.18 -10.91
N TYR A 66 -3.40 -3.84 -11.14
CA TYR A 66 -4.42 -4.67 -11.80
C TYR A 66 -5.09 -3.92 -12.94
#